data_AF-A0A7C8APM1-F1
#
_entry.id   AF-A0A7C8APM1-F1
#
_cell.length_a   1.000
_cell.length_b   1.000
_cell.length_c   1.000
_cell.angle_alpha   90.00
_cell.angle_beta   90.00
_cell.angle_gamma   90.00
#
_symmetry.space_group_name_H-M   'P 1'
#
loop_
_entity.id
_entity.type
_entity.pdbx_description
1 polymer ?
#
loop_
_entity_poly.entity_id
_entity_poly.type
_entity_poly.pdbx_seq_one_letter_code
_entity_poly.pdbx_strand_id
1 'polypeptide(L)'
;MLQKTLQVQHGLETVNDQFTAFNGLVDRGKINGPELEKIVRESEGALRRIEESILSLGIPKHEILLCLSEHYCLPFVEFNESLPAPGKILERLDLEELKRDLWFPLSAGMEEARIVASSPWDPELREKIKESLGALSISFVLALPSDLTRMIEHVQDVNPGFPSSAGRTPLAGLRTRLASDRTILAWYRTSIAKARTGLALMRTGISFIAISLTLLRIFGIGYLSIIQAPLLLVGIIMATDGLMWYLPTRKLEPGEIGSVPTRSTFGTTIAELKSTKEGHVLTRSEPIKGAEQLRTRWNRLSPVMKRRFFAIDRTDLAEERTFLAAYRTKMARARTGLAFTRTGNSFAGLGILLIRQFPPGLWTIFYAGMILTGLVMFLEGARWYFPGRRAGLESSKTIRQIEESTSIWDFMFRAFSRLDDMPPKLMVKGTHAPGIWGTTGLALERTLLAERRNVKSRLRTTMARSRTGLSFIRTGTSIFSVGLGLLFYFGWGNILWTLFDFLLMLAGLLLIADGLYWHISAERTKRQLPYCFEDL
;
A
#
# COMPACT_ATOMS: atom_id res chain seq x y z
N MET A 1 -25.30 8.87 48.71
CA MET A 1 -24.48 9.70 49.62
C MET A 1 -22.98 9.38 49.44
N LEU A 2 -22.50 9.34 48.19
CA LEU A 2 -21.12 8.97 47.83
C LEU A 2 -20.80 9.55 46.43
N GLN A 3 -20.69 10.87 46.37
CA GLN A 3 -20.35 11.60 45.13
C GLN A 3 -19.45 12.82 45.45
N LYS A 4 -18.57 12.66 46.45
CA LYS A 4 -17.67 13.69 46.96
C LYS A 4 -16.29 13.10 47.24
N THR A 5 -15.59 12.63 46.19
CA THR A 5 -14.18 12.19 46.34
C THR A 5 -13.35 12.24 45.06
N LEU A 6 -13.66 13.15 44.14
CA LEU A 6 -12.81 13.46 42.98
C LEU A 6 -12.67 14.98 42.85
N GLN A 7 -12.16 15.62 43.90
CA GLN A 7 -11.48 16.91 43.78
C GLN A 7 -9.99 16.59 43.75
N VAL A 8 -9.43 16.57 42.55
CA VAL A 8 -7.98 16.65 42.36
C VAL A 8 -7.57 18.01 42.91
N GLN A 9 -6.74 18.00 43.95
CA GLN A 9 -6.08 19.19 44.49
C GLN A 9 -5.22 19.79 43.37
N HIS A 10 -5.74 20.81 42.68
CA HIS A 10 -4.88 21.78 42.02
C HIS A 10 -4.38 22.74 43.09
N GLY A 11 -3.05 22.88 43.17
CA GLY A 11 -2.39 23.81 44.08
C GLY A 11 -3.05 25.19 44.02
N LEU A 12 -3.37 25.72 45.20
CA LEU A 12 -4.07 26.98 45.39
C LEU A 12 -3.19 28.16 44.94
N GLU A 13 -3.23 28.50 43.66
CA GLU A 13 -3.10 29.90 43.29
C GLU A 13 -4.35 30.61 43.83
N THR A 14 -4.16 31.66 44.62
CA THR A 14 -5.30 32.46 45.09
C THR A 14 -5.87 33.25 43.90
N VAL A 15 -7.18 33.54 43.90
CA VAL A 15 -7.85 34.43 42.91
C VAL A 15 -7.04 35.71 42.65
N ASN A 16 -6.45 36.23 43.72
CA ASN A 16 -5.65 37.44 43.68
C ASN A 16 -4.35 37.27 42.90
N ASP A 17 -3.74 36.08 42.96
CA ASP A 17 -2.48 35.72 42.28
C ASP A 17 -2.70 35.47 40.78
N GLN A 18 -3.82 34.84 40.43
CA GLN A 18 -4.21 34.67 39.03
C GLN A 18 -4.58 36.00 38.38
N PHE A 19 -5.27 36.87 39.12
CA PHE A 19 -5.60 38.20 38.65
C PHE A 19 -4.32 39.05 38.42
N THR A 20 -3.34 39.00 39.34
CA THR A 20 -2.06 39.71 39.17
C THR A 20 -1.21 39.14 38.03
N ALA A 21 -1.22 37.83 37.80
CA ALA A 21 -0.48 37.20 36.71
C ALA A 21 -0.95 37.65 35.31
N PHE A 22 -2.23 37.98 35.14
CA PHE A 22 -2.81 38.40 33.86
C PHE A 22 -3.12 39.91 33.76
N ASN A 23 -2.84 40.71 34.78
CA ASN A 23 -3.05 42.16 34.76
C ASN A 23 -2.34 42.87 33.61
N GLY A 24 -1.19 42.36 33.17
CA GLY A 24 -0.49 42.90 32.00
C GLY A 24 -1.31 42.88 30.69
N LEU A 25 -2.33 42.02 30.59
CA LEU A 25 -3.28 42.02 29.46
C LEU A 25 -4.28 43.19 29.54
N VAL A 26 -4.63 43.62 30.75
CA VAL A 26 -5.49 44.79 31.00
C VAL A 26 -4.71 46.07 30.73
N ASP A 27 -3.47 46.15 31.21
CA ASP A 27 -2.59 47.31 31.00
C ASP A 27 -2.30 47.57 29.51
N ARG A 28 -2.24 46.50 28.71
CA ARG A 28 -2.05 46.56 27.25
C ARG A 28 -3.35 46.74 26.46
N GLY A 29 -4.49 46.89 27.13
CA GLY A 29 -5.80 47.08 26.53
C GLY A 29 -6.31 45.89 25.71
N LYS A 30 -5.85 44.66 26.01
CA LYS A 30 -6.29 43.44 25.31
C LYS A 30 -7.56 42.84 25.93
N ILE A 31 -7.78 43.04 27.23
CA ILE A 31 -8.96 42.60 28.00
C ILE A 31 -9.43 43.76 28.89
N ASN A 32 -10.73 43.87 29.13
CA ASN A 32 -11.27 44.79 30.12
C ASN A 32 -11.15 44.20 31.55
N GLY A 33 -10.74 45.01 32.54
CA GLY A 33 -10.67 44.57 33.95
C GLY A 33 -11.86 43.74 34.48
N PRO A 34 -13.13 44.16 34.29
CA PRO A 34 -14.29 43.36 34.72
C PRO A 34 -14.48 42.06 33.93
N GLU A 35 -13.97 41.98 32.71
CA GLU A 35 -13.99 40.78 31.88
C GLU A 35 -12.93 39.77 32.34
N LEU A 36 -11.76 40.24 32.76
CA LEU A 36 -10.73 39.40 33.38
C LEU A 36 -11.21 38.83 34.72
N GLU A 37 -11.80 39.66 35.59
CA GLU A 37 -12.32 39.20 36.89
C GLU A 37 -13.41 38.15 36.73
N LYS A 38 -14.27 38.30 35.70
CA LYS A 38 -15.27 37.30 35.34
C LYS A 38 -14.63 35.97 34.92
N ILE A 39 -13.58 35.99 34.09
CA ILE A 39 -12.89 34.79 33.63
C ILE A 39 -12.21 34.06 34.79
N VAL A 40 -11.56 34.80 35.70
CA VAL A 40 -10.92 34.23 36.89
C VAL A 40 -11.99 33.54 37.76
N ARG A 41 -13.12 34.20 38.05
CA ARG A 41 -14.22 33.58 38.80
C ARG A 41 -14.85 32.37 38.10
N GLU A 42 -14.99 32.41 36.78
CA GLU A 42 -15.51 31.26 36.00
C GLU A 42 -14.54 30.07 36.02
N SER A 43 -13.23 30.33 36.09
CA SER A 43 -12.20 29.29 36.12
C SER A 43 -12.05 28.59 37.48
N GLU A 44 -12.45 29.23 38.58
CA GLU A 44 -12.49 28.60 39.92
C GLU A 44 -13.53 27.46 39.99
N GLY A 45 -14.61 27.57 39.20
CA GLY A 45 -15.72 26.61 39.19
C GLY A 45 -15.76 25.67 37.99
N ALA A 46 -14.95 25.91 36.95
CA ALA A 46 -15.01 25.19 35.68
C ALA A 46 -13.87 24.18 35.50
N LEU A 47 -14.14 23.16 34.69
CA LEU A 47 -13.15 22.18 34.21
C LEU A 47 -12.09 22.77 33.25
N ARG A 48 -12.13 24.08 32.97
CA ARG A 48 -11.32 24.78 31.95
C ARG A 48 -10.35 25.74 32.62
N ARG A 49 -9.09 25.71 32.17
CA ARG A 49 -8.01 26.56 32.69
C ARG A 49 -8.15 28.00 32.20
N ILE A 50 -7.65 28.96 32.99
CA ILE A 50 -7.73 30.40 32.69
C ILE A 50 -7.12 30.72 31.34
N GLU A 51 -5.98 30.12 31.01
CA GLU A 51 -5.27 30.36 29.75
C GLU A 51 -6.12 29.93 28.55
N GLU A 52 -6.90 28.84 28.67
CA GLU A 52 -7.80 28.39 27.62
C GLU A 52 -8.99 29.33 27.44
N SER A 53 -9.51 29.88 28.54
CA SER A 53 -10.58 30.87 28.53
C SER A 53 -10.11 32.18 27.88
N ILE A 54 -8.91 32.66 28.21
CA ILE A 54 -8.28 33.84 27.60
C ILE A 54 -8.00 33.59 26.11
N LEU A 55 -7.49 32.42 25.75
CA LEU A 55 -7.29 32.03 24.35
C LEU A 55 -8.60 31.98 23.56
N SER A 56 -9.74 31.71 24.20
CA SER A 56 -11.05 31.66 23.53
C SER A 56 -11.57 33.05 23.09
N LEU A 57 -11.13 34.12 23.77
CA LEU A 57 -11.31 35.50 23.32
C LEU A 57 -10.43 35.80 22.09
N GLY A 58 -9.42 34.95 21.87
CA GLY A 58 -8.46 34.92 20.78
C GLY A 58 -7.50 36.10 20.80
N ILE A 59 -7.01 36.34 22.01
CA ILE A 59 -5.74 36.97 22.30
C ILE A 59 -4.62 36.03 21.86
N PRO A 60 -3.56 36.53 21.20
CA PRO A 60 -2.48 35.68 20.72
C PRO A 60 -1.65 35.10 21.87
N LYS A 61 -1.12 33.90 21.67
CA LYS A 61 -0.40 33.12 22.69
C LYS A 61 0.80 33.86 23.29
N HIS A 62 1.59 34.54 22.47
CA HIS A 62 2.77 35.27 22.92
C HIS A 62 2.43 36.36 23.94
N GLU A 63 1.27 37.02 23.85
CA GLU A 63 0.86 38.05 24.83
C GLU A 63 0.58 37.43 26.20
N ILE A 64 -0.10 36.27 26.20
CA ILE A 64 -0.39 35.52 27.43
C ILE A 64 0.91 35.04 28.08
N LEU A 65 1.81 34.47 27.27
CA LEU A 65 3.11 33.99 27.73
C LEU A 65 4.01 35.13 28.20
N LEU A 66 3.94 36.30 27.57
CA LEU A 66 4.70 37.48 27.97
C LEU A 66 4.26 38.00 29.34
N CYS A 67 2.95 38.05 29.62
CA CYS A 67 2.44 38.40 30.96
C CYS A 67 2.88 37.39 32.03
N LEU A 68 2.79 36.09 31.73
CA LEU A 68 3.26 35.04 32.65
C LEU A 68 4.78 35.09 32.86
N SER A 69 5.55 35.40 31.80
CA SER A 69 7.00 35.55 31.85
C SER A 69 7.43 36.75 32.71
N GLU A 70 6.72 37.87 32.60
CA GLU A 70 6.94 39.07 33.42
C GLU A 70 6.57 38.84 34.88
N HIS A 71 5.46 38.15 35.14
CA HIS A 71 5.01 37.86 36.50
C HIS A 71 5.94 36.88 37.24
N TYR A 72 6.37 35.80 36.56
CA TYR A 72 7.20 34.75 37.17
C TYR A 72 8.71 34.91 36.92
N CYS A 73 9.14 35.92 36.17
CA CYS A 73 10.54 36.16 35.79
C CYS A 73 11.23 34.95 35.12
N LEU A 74 10.49 34.21 34.27
CA LEU A 74 10.98 33.02 33.57
C LEU A 74 10.93 33.20 32.06
N PRO A 75 11.89 32.64 31.29
CA PRO A 75 11.78 32.61 29.83
C PRO A 75 10.59 31.75 29.40
N PHE A 76 9.99 32.07 28.25
CA PHE A 76 8.89 31.29 27.69
C PHE A 76 9.27 30.64 26.35
N VAL A 77 8.56 29.58 25.98
CA VAL A 77 8.67 28.92 24.67
C VAL A 77 7.30 28.60 24.10
N GLU A 78 7.12 28.89 22.81
CA GLU A 78 5.96 28.42 22.06
C GLU A 78 6.27 27.09 21.39
N PHE A 79 5.25 26.25 21.22
CA PHE A 79 5.41 24.99 20.50
C PHE A 79 5.81 25.25 19.03
N ASN A 80 6.92 24.65 18.61
CA ASN A 80 7.38 24.60 17.23
C ASN A 80 7.79 23.15 16.87
N GLU A 81 7.47 22.69 15.66
CA GLU A 81 7.86 21.36 15.18
C GLU A 81 9.38 21.19 15.01
N SER A 82 10.14 22.30 14.93
CA SER A 82 11.60 22.29 14.86
C SER A 82 12.29 22.19 16.23
N LEU A 83 11.53 22.09 17.32
CA LEU A 83 12.13 21.97 18.65
C LEU A 83 12.90 20.65 18.77
N PRO A 84 14.13 20.68 19.33
CA PRO A 84 14.93 19.48 19.47
C PRO A 84 14.22 18.47 20.38
N ALA A 85 14.08 17.24 19.88
CA ALA A 85 13.52 16.14 20.66
C ALA A 85 14.55 15.70 21.73
N PRO A 86 14.16 15.52 23.00
CA PRO A 86 15.03 15.07 24.09
C PRO A 86 15.46 13.59 23.99
N GLY A 87 16.19 13.23 22.94
CA GLY A 87 16.93 11.97 22.73
C GLY A 87 16.46 10.73 23.51
N LYS A 88 17.40 10.08 24.22
CA LYS A 88 17.16 8.82 24.98
C LYS A 88 16.45 9.03 26.32
N ILE A 89 16.32 10.26 26.80
CA ILE A 89 15.74 10.57 28.12
C ILE A 89 14.24 10.22 28.14
N LEU A 90 13.57 10.42 27.01
CA LEU A 90 12.15 10.10 26.86
C LEU A 90 11.86 8.59 26.87
N GLU A 91 12.84 7.71 26.67
CA GLU A 91 12.64 6.25 26.78
C GLU A 91 12.33 5.81 28.22
N ARG A 92 12.66 6.66 29.21
CA ARG A 92 12.47 6.38 30.65
C ARG A 92 11.26 7.08 31.26
N LEU A 93 10.60 7.98 30.53
CA LEU A 93 9.50 8.80 31.04
C LEU A 93 8.17 8.31 30.49
N ASP A 94 7.15 8.20 31.35
CA ASP A 94 5.78 7.91 30.92
C ASP A 94 5.15 9.18 30.34
N LEU A 95 4.85 9.15 29.04
CA LEU A 95 4.30 10.28 28.30
C LEU A 95 2.88 10.65 28.73
N GLU A 96 2.09 9.71 29.27
CA GLU A 96 0.76 10.04 29.81
C GLU A 96 0.87 10.73 31.17
N GLU A 97 1.88 10.37 31.96
CA GLU A 97 2.23 11.08 33.19
C GLU A 97 2.71 12.50 32.91
N LEU A 98 3.56 12.71 31.89
CA LEU A 98 3.97 14.05 31.46
C LEU A 98 2.79 14.94 31.05
N LYS A 99 1.75 14.37 30.41
CA LYS A 99 0.53 15.13 30.05
C LYS A 99 -0.31 15.49 31.26
N ARG A 100 -0.39 14.61 32.25
CA ARG A 100 -1.12 14.85 33.50
C ARG A 100 -0.43 15.93 34.33
N ASP A 101 0.88 15.85 34.42
CA ASP A 101 1.72 16.71 35.27
C ASP A 101 2.18 17.99 34.53
N LEU A 102 1.91 18.11 33.22
CA LEU A 102 2.17 19.26 32.36
C LEU A 102 3.61 19.78 32.41
N TRP A 103 4.56 18.88 32.17
CA TRP A 103 5.96 19.24 31.99
C TRP A 103 6.62 18.41 30.88
N PHE A 104 7.69 18.96 30.29
CA PHE A 104 8.43 18.32 29.21
C PHE A 104 9.91 18.75 29.25
N PRO A 105 10.88 17.82 29.29
CA PRO A 105 12.29 18.20 29.24
C PRO A 105 12.63 18.72 27.84
N LEU A 106 13.40 19.81 27.69
CA LEU A 106 13.99 20.22 26.39
C LEU A 106 15.40 19.66 26.23
N SER A 107 16.15 19.63 27.33
CA SER A 107 17.48 19.02 27.41
C SER A 107 17.72 18.55 28.83
N ALA A 108 18.28 17.35 29.01
CA ALA A 108 18.74 16.89 30.32
C ALA A 108 20.24 16.59 30.27
N GLY A 109 21.03 17.42 30.96
CA GLY A 109 22.40 17.11 31.37
C GLY A 109 22.45 16.67 32.83
N MET A 110 23.58 16.10 33.27
CA MET A 110 23.77 15.72 34.69
C MET A 110 23.84 16.95 35.61
N GLU A 111 24.38 18.07 35.12
CA GLU A 111 24.52 19.31 35.89
C GLU A 111 23.27 20.20 35.80
N GLU A 112 22.73 20.40 34.59
CA GLU A 112 21.59 21.28 34.34
C GLU A 112 20.56 20.62 33.41
N ALA A 113 19.30 20.59 33.83
CA ALA A 113 18.16 20.19 33.00
C ALA A 113 17.27 21.39 32.69
N ARG A 114 17.01 21.63 31.39
CA ARG A 114 16.04 22.64 30.93
C ARG A 114 14.69 21.99 30.73
N ILE A 115 13.68 22.53 31.38
CA ILE A 115 12.38 21.89 31.50
C ILE A 115 11.31 22.90 31.21
N VAL A 116 10.38 22.50 30.34
CA VAL A 116 9.19 23.26 30.06
C VAL A 116 8.11 22.82 31.03
N ALA A 117 7.49 23.75 31.74
CA ALA A 117 6.41 23.46 32.68
C ALA A 117 5.32 24.53 32.61
N SER A 118 4.08 24.12 32.82
CA SER A 118 2.96 25.06 32.92
C SER A 118 2.88 25.72 34.29
N SER A 119 3.29 25.00 35.34
CA SER A 119 3.21 25.45 36.74
C SER A 119 4.54 25.19 37.47
N PRO A 120 5.63 25.89 37.10
CA PRO A 120 6.96 25.68 37.68
C PRO A 120 7.08 26.02 39.18
N TRP A 121 6.04 26.57 39.82
CA TRP A 121 6.02 26.92 41.24
C TRP A 121 5.53 25.78 42.15
N ASP A 122 4.99 24.70 41.59
CA ASP A 122 4.55 23.55 42.38
C ASP A 122 5.77 22.79 42.97
N PRO A 123 5.92 22.77 44.31
CA PRO A 123 7.07 22.13 44.96
C PRO A 123 7.07 20.61 44.78
N GLU A 124 5.90 19.97 44.67
CA GLU A 124 5.79 18.52 44.47
C GLU A 124 6.26 18.13 43.07
N LEU A 125 5.85 18.90 42.07
CA LEU A 125 6.28 18.73 40.69
C LEU A 125 7.80 18.88 40.55
N ARG A 126 8.41 19.85 41.23
CA ARG A 126 9.87 20.07 41.21
C ARG A 126 10.65 18.87 41.72
N GLU A 127 10.27 18.31 42.87
CA GLU A 127 10.97 17.17 43.45
C GLU A 127 10.81 15.92 42.58
N LYS A 128 9.58 15.67 42.09
CA LYS A 128 9.32 14.57 41.15
C LYS A 128 10.16 14.65 39.88
N ILE A 129 10.32 15.85 39.33
CA ILE A 129 11.13 16.07 38.13
C ILE A 129 12.62 15.82 38.40
N LYS A 130 13.16 16.26 39.55
CA LYS A 130 14.55 15.97 39.94
C LYS A 130 14.79 14.47 40.04
N GLU A 131 13.88 13.75 40.68
CA GLU A 131 13.96 12.29 40.81
C GLU A 131 13.90 11.59 39.44
N SER A 132 12.99 12.03 38.58
CA SER A 132 12.78 11.44 37.24
C SER A 132 13.96 11.64 36.28
N LEU A 133 14.64 12.79 36.37
CA LEU A 133 15.74 13.15 35.47
C LEU A 133 17.14 12.91 36.06
N GLY A 134 17.27 12.80 37.39
CA GLY A 134 18.55 12.68 38.09
C GLY A 134 19.46 13.90 37.93
N ALA A 135 18.89 15.10 37.75
CA ALA A 135 19.64 16.34 37.51
C ALA A 135 19.90 17.12 38.82
N LEU A 136 21.11 17.69 38.95
CA LEU A 136 21.50 18.49 40.13
C LEU A 136 20.80 19.86 40.18
N SER A 137 20.57 20.48 39.02
CA SER A 137 19.88 21.77 38.91
C SER A 137 18.86 21.75 37.76
N ILE A 138 17.75 22.49 37.95
CA ILE A 138 16.65 22.60 36.99
C ILE A 138 16.45 24.06 36.61
N SER A 139 16.44 24.33 35.31
CA SER A 139 16.01 25.61 34.73
C SER A 139 14.64 25.47 34.09
N PHE A 140 13.69 26.30 34.53
CA PHE A 140 12.31 26.27 34.03
C PHE A 140 12.12 27.23 32.85
N VAL A 141 11.33 26.78 31.88
CA VAL A 141 10.83 27.55 30.74
C VAL A 141 9.31 27.45 30.76
N LEU A 142 8.62 28.57 30.66
CA LEU A 142 7.15 28.60 30.64
C LEU A 142 6.62 28.19 29.26
N ALA A 143 5.59 27.36 29.25
CA ALA A 143 4.76 27.16 28.07
C ALA A 143 3.30 26.95 28.49
N LEU A 144 2.38 27.25 27.57
CA LEU A 144 0.96 27.02 27.79
C LEU A 144 0.68 25.51 27.92
N PRO A 145 -0.31 25.10 28.74
CA PRO A 145 -0.72 23.68 28.85
C PRO A 145 -0.99 23.02 27.49
N SER A 146 -1.63 23.77 26.60
CA SER A 146 -1.96 23.32 25.24
C SER A 146 -0.73 23.10 24.35
N ASP A 147 0.37 23.82 24.60
CA ASP A 147 1.62 23.68 23.85
C ASP A 147 2.50 22.58 24.45
N LEU A 148 2.54 22.43 25.77
CA LEU A 148 3.16 21.30 26.45
C LEU A 148 2.58 19.95 26.01
N THR A 149 1.25 19.85 25.99
CA THR A 149 0.56 18.66 25.50
C THR A 149 0.96 18.36 24.04
N ARG A 150 1.10 19.40 23.20
CA ARG A 150 1.55 19.25 21.80
C ARG A 150 3.01 18.85 21.68
N MET A 151 3.90 19.34 22.55
CA MET A 151 5.31 18.94 22.59
C MET A 151 5.42 17.44 22.87
N ILE A 152 4.74 16.98 23.93
CA ILE A 152 4.72 15.57 24.34
C ILE A 152 4.15 14.70 23.21
N GLU A 153 3.01 15.09 22.64
CA GLU A 153 2.42 14.38 21.51
C GLU A 153 3.32 14.38 20.28
N HIS A 154 4.02 15.48 19.97
CA HIS A 154 4.87 15.56 18.79
C HIS A 154 5.99 14.51 18.83
N VAL A 155 6.56 14.27 20.01
CA VAL A 155 7.65 13.30 20.17
C VAL A 155 7.14 11.86 20.26
N GLN A 156 5.91 11.65 20.73
CA GLN A 156 5.29 10.32 20.66
C GLN A 156 5.08 9.92 19.18
N ASP A 157 5.67 8.81 18.72
CA ASP A 157 5.48 8.38 17.31
C ASP A 157 4.23 7.51 17.13
N VAL A 158 3.60 7.07 18.22
CA VAL A 158 2.54 6.03 18.22
C VAL A 158 1.26 6.49 18.91
N ASN A 159 0.09 6.04 18.45
CA ASN A 159 -1.18 6.29 19.16
C ASN A 159 -1.26 5.48 20.47
N PRO A 160 -2.04 5.92 21.48
CA PRO A 160 -2.20 5.17 22.73
C PRO A 160 -2.68 3.73 22.48
N GLY A 161 -2.00 2.76 23.08
CA GLY A 161 -2.30 1.32 22.92
C GLY A 161 -1.76 0.68 21.64
N PHE A 162 -1.12 1.44 20.75
CA PHE A 162 -0.52 0.90 19.52
C PHE A 162 0.92 0.40 19.79
N PRO A 163 1.35 -0.73 19.19
CA PRO A 163 2.73 -1.20 19.27
C PRO A 163 3.70 -0.25 18.57
N SER A 164 4.99 -0.32 18.93
CA SER A 164 6.05 0.53 18.36
C SER A 164 6.16 0.44 16.83
N SER A 165 5.72 -0.68 16.23
CA SER A 165 5.62 -0.88 14.78
C SER A 165 4.66 0.10 14.07
N ALA A 166 3.70 0.68 14.79
CA ALA A 166 2.79 1.72 14.26
C ALA A 166 3.42 3.12 14.18
N GLY A 167 4.68 3.27 14.61
CA GLY A 167 5.41 4.51 14.45
C GLY A 167 5.53 4.93 12.98
N ARG A 168 5.62 6.22 12.70
CA ARG A 168 5.74 6.74 11.33
C ARG A 168 7.02 6.26 10.65
N THR A 169 8.10 6.11 11.41
CA THR A 169 9.40 5.66 10.90
C THR A 169 9.37 4.18 10.47
N PRO A 170 8.93 3.22 11.32
CA PRO A 170 8.78 1.83 10.89
C PRO A 170 7.78 1.68 9.74
N LEU A 171 6.65 2.41 9.77
CA LEU A 171 5.69 2.43 8.66
C LEU A 171 6.28 3.02 7.37
N ALA A 172 7.20 3.99 7.46
CA ALA A 172 7.95 4.49 6.31
C ALA A 172 8.90 3.44 5.74
N GLY A 173 9.67 2.77 6.61
CA GLY A 173 10.55 1.66 6.21
C GLY A 173 9.78 0.55 5.50
N LEU A 174 8.62 0.16 6.04
CA LEU A 174 7.75 -0.84 5.42
C LEU A 174 7.27 -0.40 4.03
N ARG A 175 6.82 0.85 3.87
CA ARG A 175 6.40 1.39 2.55
C ARG A 175 7.55 1.42 1.53
N THR A 176 8.77 1.71 1.97
CA THR A 176 9.97 1.67 1.12
C THR A 176 10.27 0.23 0.66
N ARG A 177 10.17 -0.74 1.56
CA ARG A 177 10.30 -2.15 1.20
C ARG A 177 9.24 -2.62 0.21
N LEU A 178 7.96 -2.31 0.48
CA LEU A 178 6.86 -2.61 -0.44
C LEU A 178 7.04 -1.92 -1.81
N ALA A 179 7.71 -0.77 -1.87
CA ALA A 179 8.12 -0.17 -3.14
C ALA A 179 9.20 -0.99 -3.84
N SER A 180 10.23 -1.45 -3.12
CA SER A 180 11.27 -2.36 -3.65
C SER A 180 10.67 -3.66 -4.22
N ASP A 181 9.77 -4.31 -3.48
CA ASP A 181 9.11 -5.55 -3.92
C ASP A 181 8.34 -5.33 -5.23
N ARG A 182 7.66 -4.17 -5.37
CA ARG A 182 6.97 -3.79 -6.62
C ARG A 182 7.93 -3.55 -7.78
N THR A 183 9.14 -3.06 -7.52
CA THR A 183 10.20 -2.91 -8.53
C THR A 183 10.69 -4.27 -9.01
N ILE A 184 10.94 -5.21 -8.09
CA ILE A 184 11.31 -6.59 -8.43
C ILE A 184 10.20 -7.26 -9.26
N LEU A 185 8.94 -7.13 -8.84
CA LEU A 185 7.78 -7.63 -9.60
C LEU A 185 7.62 -6.96 -10.98
N ALA A 186 8.05 -5.70 -11.13
CA ALA A 186 8.05 -5.03 -12.43
C ALA A 186 9.15 -5.58 -13.35
N TRP A 187 10.36 -5.73 -12.84
CA TRP A 187 11.49 -6.33 -13.55
C TRP A 187 11.22 -7.78 -13.96
N TYR A 188 10.57 -8.56 -13.09
CA TYR A 188 10.19 -9.91 -13.43
C TYR A 188 9.15 -9.95 -14.57
N ARG A 189 8.16 -9.03 -14.56
CA ARG A 189 7.18 -8.92 -15.65
C ARG A 189 7.80 -8.50 -16.98
N THR A 190 8.84 -7.67 -16.99
CA THR A 190 9.57 -7.31 -18.22
C THR A 190 10.38 -8.50 -18.74
N SER A 191 11.04 -9.24 -17.85
CA SER A 191 11.76 -10.47 -18.20
C SER A 191 10.81 -11.52 -18.82
N ILE A 192 9.66 -11.77 -18.20
CA ILE A 192 8.59 -12.62 -18.73
C ILE A 192 8.03 -12.10 -20.08
N ALA A 193 8.03 -10.80 -20.31
CA ALA A 193 7.62 -10.25 -21.61
C ALA A 193 8.64 -10.60 -22.72
N LYS A 194 9.95 -10.49 -22.42
CA LYS A 194 11.03 -10.95 -23.32
C LYS A 194 10.95 -12.46 -23.59
N ALA A 195 10.60 -13.25 -22.59
CA ALA A 195 10.37 -14.69 -22.77
C ALA A 195 9.28 -14.98 -23.82
N ARG A 196 8.20 -14.18 -23.85
CA ARG A 196 7.10 -14.35 -24.83
C ARG A 196 7.51 -13.97 -26.23
N THR A 197 8.34 -12.95 -26.40
CA THR A 197 8.88 -12.58 -27.71
C THR A 197 9.83 -13.67 -28.20
N GLY A 198 10.68 -14.20 -27.31
CA GLY A 198 11.52 -15.36 -27.62
C GLY A 198 10.73 -16.60 -28.05
N LEU A 199 9.67 -16.95 -27.32
CA LEU A 199 8.78 -18.07 -27.71
C LEU A 199 8.03 -17.83 -29.03
N ALA A 200 7.69 -16.58 -29.34
CA ALA A 200 7.08 -16.24 -30.63
C ALA A 200 8.09 -16.41 -31.77
N LEU A 201 9.32 -15.92 -31.57
CA LEU A 201 10.43 -16.04 -32.53
C LEU A 201 10.82 -17.50 -32.77
N MET A 202 10.86 -18.31 -31.71
CA MET A 202 11.09 -19.75 -31.79
C MET A 202 10.02 -20.45 -32.64
N ARG A 203 8.73 -20.09 -32.43
CA ARG A 203 7.63 -20.66 -33.20
C ARG A 203 7.75 -20.31 -34.68
N THR A 204 8.05 -19.05 -35.01
CA THR A 204 8.24 -18.63 -36.41
C THR A 204 9.45 -19.30 -37.06
N GLY A 205 10.56 -19.44 -36.33
CA GLY A 205 11.76 -20.11 -36.85
C GLY A 205 11.49 -21.57 -37.18
N ILE A 206 10.73 -22.27 -36.34
CA ILE A 206 10.38 -23.68 -36.58
C ILE A 206 9.37 -23.83 -37.71
N SER A 207 8.42 -22.90 -37.88
CA SER A 207 7.58 -22.88 -39.07
C SER A 207 8.41 -22.75 -40.35
N PHE A 208 9.44 -21.90 -40.38
CA PHE A 208 10.34 -21.78 -41.54
C PHE A 208 11.16 -23.04 -41.79
N ILE A 209 11.68 -23.67 -40.73
CA ILE A 209 12.37 -24.97 -40.83
C ILE A 209 11.43 -26.03 -41.41
N ALA A 210 10.21 -26.12 -40.88
CA ALA A 210 9.22 -27.09 -41.35
C ALA A 210 8.85 -26.87 -42.82
N ILE A 211 8.58 -25.63 -43.23
CA ILE A 211 8.28 -25.28 -44.63
C ILE A 211 9.46 -25.60 -45.54
N SER A 212 10.69 -25.28 -45.13
CA SER A 212 11.88 -25.60 -45.93
C SER A 212 12.05 -27.10 -46.12
N LEU A 213 11.90 -27.89 -45.04
CA LEU A 213 12.00 -29.36 -45.09
C LEU A 213 10.87 -30.01 -45.91
N THR A 214 9.64 -29.50 -45.84
CA THR A 214 8.54 -30.02 -46.66
C THR A 214 8.75 -29.74 -48.14
N LEU A 215 9.18 -28.53 -48.49
CA LEU A 215 9.51 -28.17 -49.88
C LEU A 215 10.65 -29.02 -50.42
N LEU A 216 11.70 -29.25 -49.63
CA LEU A 216 12.81 -30.11 -50.02
C LEU A 216 12.36 -31.55 -50.24
N ARG A 217 11.40 -32.04 -49.46
CA ARG A 217 10.85 -33.39 -49.61
C ARG A 217 9.93 -33.56 -50.82
N ILE A 218 9.17 -32.52 -51.17
CA ILE A 218 8.24 -32.55 -52.31
C ILE A 218 8.99 -32.37 -53.64
N PHE A 219 9.92 -31.43 -53.72
CA PHE A 219 10.58 -31.04 -54.97
C PHE A 219 11.99 -31.63 -55.15
N GLY A 220 12.58 -32.24 -54.11
CA GLY A 220 13.94 -32.76 -54.15
C GLY A 220 15.01 -31.67 -54.18
N ILE A 221 16.27 -32.08 -54.40
CA ILE A 221 17.41 -31.17 -54.57
C ILE A 221 17.38 -30.64 -56.01
N GLY A 222 17.08 -29.34 -56.17
CA GLY A 222 16.99 -28.67 -57.47
C GLY A 222 17.12 -27.15 -57.36
N TYR A 223 16.70 -26.38 -58.37
CA TYR A 223 16.83 -24.90 -58.38
C TYR A 223 16.14 -24.20 -57.19
N LEU A 224 15.08 -24.79 -56.63
CA LEU A 224 14.39 -24.29 -55.44
C LEU A 224 15.25 -24.36 -54.15
N SER A 225 16.34 -25.14 -54.16
CA SER A 225 17.29 -25.22 -53.03
C SER A 225 17.93 -23.87 -52.68
N ILE A 226 18.07 -22.98 -53.67
CA ILE A 226 18.58 -21.61 -53.50
C ILE A 226 17.67 -20.79 -52.57
N ILE A 227 16.36 -21.05 -52.57
CA ILE A 227 15.38 -20.36 -51.71
C ILE A 227 15.19 -21.14 -50.38
N GLN A 228 15.25 -22.47 -50.42
CA GLN A 228 15.07 -23.33 -49.24
C GLN A 228 16.22 -23.17 -48.22
N ALA A 229 17.47 -23.07 -48.69
CA ALA A 229 18.65 -22.93 -47.84
C ALA A 229 18.64 -21.65 -46.95
N PRO A 230 18.39 -20.43 -47.47
CA PRO A 230 18.28 -19.25 -46.63
C PRO A 230 17.06 -19.30 -45.71
N LEU A 231 15.93 -19.87 -46.16
CA LEU A 231 14.75 -20.05 -45.32
C LEU A 231 15.04 -20.97 -44.12
N LEU A 232 15.77 -22.06 -44.34
CA LEU A 232 16.23 -22.97 -43.29
C LEU A 232 17.19 -22.27 -42.33
N LEU A 233 18.18 -21.54 -42.87
CA LEU A 233 19.19 -20.81 -42.09
C LEU A 233 18.52 -19.75 -41.19
N VAL A 234 17.65 -18.91 -41.75
CA VAL A 234 16.88 -17.91 -41.01
C VAL A 234 16.02 -18.58 -39.94
N GLY A 235 15.38 -19.71 -40.29
CA GLY A 235 14.60 -20.50 -39.33
C GLY A 235 15.42 -20.97 -38.12
N ILE A 236 16.65 -21.46 -38.34
CA ILE A 236 17.57 -21.90 -37.28
C ILE A 236 18.03 -20.71 -36.42
N ILE A 237 18.38 -19.58 -37.04
CA ILE A 237 18.79 -18.36 -36.31
C ILE A 237 17.64 -17.87 -35.42
N MET A 238 16.42 -17.79 -35.96
CA MET A 238 15.24 -17.37 -35.18
C MET A 238 14.91 -18.34 -34.03
N ALA A 239 15.06 -19.65 -34.27
CA ALA A 239 14.83 -20.67 -33.24
C ALA A 239 15.86 -20.59 -32.09
N THR A 240 17.13 -20.40 -32.43
CA THR A 240 18.23 -20.29 -31.45
C THR A 240 18.16 -18.99 -30.66
N ASP A 241 17.94 -17.85 -31.31
CA ASP A 241 17.75 -16.56 -30.63
C ASP A 241 16.49 -16.58 -29.73
N GLY A 242 15.40 -17.16 -30.23
CA GLY A 242 14.17 -17.34 -29.45
C GLY A 242 14.37 -18.16 -28.19
N LEU A 243 15.20 -19.21 -28.26
CA LEU A 243 15.58 -20.04 -27.12
C LEU A 243 16.47 -19.29 -26.13
N MET A 244 17.45 -18.53 -26.61
CA MET A 244 18.35 -17.70 -25.80
C MET A 244 17.59 -16.66 -24.96
N TRP A 245 16.50 -16.11 -25.49
CA TRP A 245 15.66 -15.15 -24.74
C TRP A 245 14.75 -15.83 -23.72
N TYR A 246 14.39 -17.09 -23.94
CA TYR A 246 13.50 -17.85 -23.06
C TYR A 246 14.22 -18.47 -21.87
N LEU A 247 15.36 -19.15 -22.08
CA LEU A 247 16.05 -19.94 -21.04
C LEU A 247 16.42 -19.16 -19.77
N PRO A 248 16.97 -17.93 -19.84
CA PRO A 248 17.32 -17.15 -18.64
C PRO A 248 16.08 -16.88 -17.77
N THR A 249 14.94 -16.62 -18.40
CA THR A 249 13.70 -16.27 -17.70
C THR A 249 13.07 -17.45 -16.97
N ARG A 250 13.37 -18.68 -17.39
CA ARG A 250 12.93 -19.91 -16.72
C ARG A 250 13.66 -20.12 -15.39
N LYS A 251 14.94 -19.73 -15.32
CA LYS A 251 15.76 -19.80 -14.09
C LYS A 251 15.33 -18.76 -13.05
N LEU A 252 14.60 -17.74 -13.48
CA LEU A 252 14.03 -16.73 -12.61
C LEU A 252 12.68 -17.23 -12.08
N GLU A 253 12.71 -17.98 -10.97
CA GLU A 253 11.52 -18.10 -10.14
C GLU A 253 11.52 -16.91 -9.18
N PRO A 254 10.47 -16.06 -9.19
CA PRO A 254 10.32 -15.10 -8.12
C PRO A 254 10.13 -15.99 -6.89
N GLY A 255 11.02 -15.85 -5.90
CA GLY A 255 10.78 -16.43 -4.58
C GLY A 255 9.34 -16.10 -4.18
N GLU A 256 8.68 -16.99 -3.43
CA GLU A 256 7.30 -16.76 -3.02
C GLU A 256 7.21 -15.41 -2.31
N ILE A 257 6.84 -14.36 -3.06
CA ILE A 257 6.49 -13.08 -2.48
C ILE A 257 5.13 -13.37 -1.87
N GLY A 258 5.18 -13.85 -0.62
CA GLY A 258 4.07 -14.21 0.23
C GLY A 258 3.28 -12.96 0.55
N SER A 259 2.56 -12.43 -0.44
CA SER A 259 1.58 -11.39 -0.25
C SER A 259 0.21 -12.06 -0.23
N VAL A 260 -0.08 -12.79 0.85
CA VAL A 260 -1.48 -13.06 1.20
C VAL A 260 -2.12 -11.69 1.44
N PRO A 261 -3.34 -11.43 0.93
CA PRO A 261 -4.02 -10.18 1.22
C PRO A 261 -4.32 -10.11 2.72
N THR A 262 -3.46 -9.44 3.48
CA THR A 262 -3.77 -9.08 4.86
C THR A 262 -4.77 -7.94 4.81
N ARG A 263 -5.98 -8.21 5.30
CA ARG A 263 -7.08 -7.25 5.22
C ARG A 263 -6.77 -6.04 6.08
N SER A 264 -6.94 -4.84 5.51
CA SER A 264 -6.99 -3.63 6.30
C SER A 264 -8.27 -3.66 7.15
N THR A 265 -8.12 -3.56 8.47
CA THR A 265 -9.23 -3.48 9.41
C THR A 265 -9.38 -2.04 9.92
N PHE A 266 -9.42 -1.07 8.99
CA PHE A 266 -9.73 0.31 9.35
C PHE A 266 -8.77 0.91 10.41
N GLY A 267 -7.49 0.55 10.34
CA GLY A 267 -6.46 1.00 11.28
C GLY A 267 -6.52 0.36 12.68
N THR A 268 -7.28 -0.72 12.87
CA THR A 268 -7.24 -1.52 14.12
C THR A 268 -6.11 -2.54 14.13
N THR A 269 -5.59 -2.93 12.95
CA THR A 269 -4.42 -3.80 12.81
C THR A 269 -3.29 -3.04 12.13
N ILE A 270 -2.05 -3.43 12.45
CA ILE A 270 -0.85 -2.85 11.87
C ILE A 270 -0.12 -3.92 11.08
N ALA A 271 0.37 -3.54 9.89
CA ALA A 271 1.28 -4.37 9.13
C ALA A 271 2.69 -4.29 9.75
N GLU A 272 3.19 -5.42 10.20
CA GLU A 272 4.49 -5.57 10.85
C GLU A 272 5.42 -6.43 10.02
N LEU A 273 6.70 -6.07 10.03
CA LEU A 273 7.74 -6.87 9.43
C LEU A 273 8.42 -7.72 10.50
N LYS A 274 8.08 -9.01 10.57
CA LYS A 274 8.75 -9.94 11.49
C LYS A 274 9.94 -10.59 10.79
N SER A 275 11.08 -10.62 11.47
CA SER A 275 12.26 -11.35 11.00
C SER A 275 12.14 -12.81 11.45
N THR A 276 12.02 -13.72 10.48
CA THR A 276 11.98 -15.17 10.69
C THR A 276 13.30 -15.77 10.20
N LYS A 277 13.64 -17.01 10.63
CA LYS A 277 14.86 -17.73 10.21
C LYS A 277 15.01 -17.87 8.69
N GLU A 278 13.91 -17.85 7.94
CA GLU A 278 13.86 -17.96 6.46
C GLU A 278 13.83 -16.59 5.75
N GLY A 279 13.85 -15.49 6.51
CA GLY A 279 13.76 -14.13 6.01
C GLY A 279 12.67 -13.32 6.70
N HIS A 280 12.44 -12.11 6.21
CA HIS A 280 11.45 -11.21 6.78
C HIS A 280 10.05 -11.43 6.16
N VAL A 281 9.07 -11.77 6.99
CA VAL A 281 7.68 -12.01 6.58
C VAL A 281 6.81 -10.82 7.01
N LEU A 282 5.92 -10.39 6.12
CA LEU A 282 4.89 -9.41 6.44
C LEU A 282 3.77 -10.11 7.20
N THR A 283 3.54 -9.71 8.45
CA THR A 283 2.45 -10.24 9.29
C THR A 283 1.62 -9.08 9.81
N ARG A 284 0.30 -9.24 9.94
CA ARG A 284 -0.51 -8.25 10.66
C ARG A 284 -0.59 -8.56 12.13
N SER A 285 -0.57 -7.50 12.94
CA SER A 285 -0.87 -7.57 14.37
C SER A 285 -2.32 -8.03 14.60
N GLU A 286 -2.61 -8.50 15.79
CA GLU A 286 -3.99 -8.64 16.24
C GLU A 286 -4.69 -7.27 16.32
N PRO A 287 -6.03 -7.24 16.27
CA PRO A 287 -6.79 -6.00 16.45
C PRO A 287 -6.48 -5.36 17.80
N ILE A 288 -5.99 -4.12 17.75
CA ILE A 288 -5.61 -3.35 18.92
C ILE A 288 -6.87 -2.98 19.69
N LYS A 289 -6.91 -3.34 20.99
CA LYS A 289 -8.03 -3.02 21.87
C LYS A 289 -8.22 -1.49 21.94
N GLY A 290 -9.44 -1.03 21.68
CA GLY A 290 -9.79 0.39 21.72
C GLY A 290 -9.38 1.22 20.50
N ALA A 291 -8.66 0.67 19.51
CA ALA A 291 -8.24 1.42 18.32
C ALA A 291 -9.42 1.90 17.47
N GLU A 292 -10.48 1.10 17.35
CA GLU A 292 -11.71 1.47 16.64
C GLU A 292 -12.45 2.60 17.35
N GLN A 293 -12.57 2.51 18.68
CA GLN A 293 -13.19 3.54 19.52
C GLN A 293 -12.40 4.85 19.45
N LEU A 294 -11.07 4.76 19.43
CA LEU A 294 -10.19 5.90 19.27
C LEU A 294 -10.38 6.57 17.90
N ARG A 295 -10.44 5.77 16.83
CA ARG A 295 -10.57 6.27 15.47
C ARG A 295 -11.95 6.86 15.18
N THR A 296 -13.02 6.25 15.70
CA THR A 296 -14.40 6.75 15.55
C THR A 296 -14.60 8.14 16.16
N ARG A 297 -13.88 8.46 17.24
CA ARG A 297 -13.81 9.81 17.84
C ARG A 297 -12.87 10.75 17.09
N TRP A 298 -12.92 10.74 15.75
CA TRP A 298 -11.98 11.44 14.88
C TRP A 298 -11.85 12.95 15.18
N ASN A 299 -12.97 13.62 15.46
CA ASN A 299 -12.98 15.06 15.75
C ASN A 299 -12.24 15.41 17.04
N ARG A 300 -12.18 14.49 18.01
CA ARG A 300 -11.49 14.65 19.29
C ARG A 300 -10.00 14.31 19.22
N LEU A 301 -9.55 13.70 18.13
CA LEU A 301 -8.14 13.37 17.95
C LEU A 301 -7.31 14.62 17.74
N SER A 302 -6.15 14.64 18.39
CA SER A 302 -5.15 15.67 18.13
C SER A 302 -4.67 15.59 16.67
N PRO A 303 -4.21 16.70 16.09
CA PRO A 303 -3.63 16.70 14.75
C PRO A 303 -2.48 15.71 14.57
N VAL A 304 -1.70 15.43 15.61
CA VAL A 304 -0.61 14.43 15.56
C VAL A 304 -1.19 13.02 15.45
N MET A 305 -2.19 12.69 16.26
CA MET A 305 -2.87 11.39 16.23
C MET A 305 -3.54 11.12 14.87
N LYS A 306 -4.18 12.14 14.28
CA LYS A 306 -4.73 12.08 12.91
C LYS A 306 -3.65 11.73 11.88
N ARG A 307 -2.47 12.37 11.96
CA ARG A 307 -1.33 12.08 11.07
C ARG A 307 -0.83 10.64 11.21
N ARG A 308 -0.86 10.06 12.42
CA ARG A 308 -0.47 8.66 12.67
C ARG A 308 -1.46 7.68 12.03
N PHE A 309 -2.77 7.90 12.19
CA PHE A 309 -3.79 7.12 11.46
C PHE A 309 -3.62 7.21 9.94
N PHE A 310 -3.38 8.41 9.41
CA PHE A 310 -3.07 8.59 7.99
C PHE A 310 -1.76 7.91 7.54
N ALA A 311 -0.80 7.69 8.43
CA ALA A 311 0.40 6.91 8.12
C ALA A 311 0.10 5.41 8.02
N ILE A 312 -0.73 4.89 8.92
CA ILE A 312 -1.23 3.50 8.90
C ILE A 312 -2.02 3.26 7.61
N ASP A 313 -3.00 4.12 7.33
CA ASP A 313 -3.83 4.04 6.12
C ASP A 313 -2.99 4.02 4.82
N ARG A 314 -1.99 4.90 4.71
CA ARG A 314 -1.09 4.92 3.55
C ARG A 314 -0.27 3.64 3.40
N THR A 315 0.02 2.98 4.50
CA THR A 315 0.76 1.72 4.53
C THR A 315 -0.15 0.58 4.06
N ASP A 316 -1.39 0.54 4.52
CA ASP A 316 -2.43 -0.36 4.03
C ASP A 316 -2.65 -0.20 2.51
N LEU A 317 -2.73 1.05 2.03
CA LEU A 317 -2.82 1.35 0.61
C LEU A 317 -1.55 0.94 -0.17
N ALA A 318 -0.37 0.98 0.45
CA ALA A 318 0.86 0.49 -0.18
C ALA A 318 0.92 -1.04 -0.26
N GLU A 319 0.43 -1.72 0.77
CA GLU A 319 0.29 -3.17 0.83
C GLU A 319 -0.65 -3.66 -0.27
N GLU A 320 -1.84 -3.06 -0.37
CA GLU A 320 -2.83 -3.38 -1.41
C GLU A 320 -2.20 -3.30 -2.83
N ARG A 321 -1.45 -2.23 -3.11
CA ARG A 321 -0.77 -2.08 -4.42
C ARG A 321 0.27 -3.17 -4.70
N THR A 322 0.94 -3.65 -3.67
CA THR A 322 1.99 -4.66 -3.76
C THR A 322 1.39 -6.02 -4.04
N PHE A 323 0.34 -6.37 -3.28
CA PHE A 323 -0.51 -7.54 -3.53
C PHE A 323 -1.12 -7.55 -4.94
N LEU A 324 -1.71 -6.42 -5.39
CA LEU A 324 -2.24 -6.31 -6.76
C LEU A 324 -1.13 -6.46 -7.82
N ALA A 325 0.10 -6.03 -7.51
CA ALA A 325 1.26 -6.24 -8.39
C ALA A 325 1.65 -7.72 -8.46
N ALA A 326 1.58 -8.45 -7.35
CA ALA A 326 1.83 -9.89 -7.31
C ALA A 326 0.82 -10.65 -8.18
N TYR A 327 -0.49 -10.34 -8.08
CA TYR A 327 -1.50 -10.96 -8.95
C TYR A 327 -1.29 -10.66 -10.43
N ARG A 328 -0.97 -9.41 -10.80
CA ARG A 328 -0.61 -9.05 -12.18
C ARG A 328 0.58 -9.85 -12.70
N THR A 329 1.49 -10.23 -11.81
CA THR A 329 2.68 -11.01 -12.13
C THR A 329 2.35 -12.49 -12.31
N LYS A 330 1.55 -13.09 -11.41
CA LYS A 330 1.00 -14.44 -11.58
C LYS A 330 0.21 -14.57 -12.90
N MET A 331 -0.64 -13.59 -13.21
CA MET A 331 -1.34 -13.49 -14.50
C MET A 331 -0.41 -13.28 -15.71
N ALA A 332 0.73 -12.60 -15.55
CA ALA A 332 1.73 -12.49 -16.60
C ALA A 332 2.42 -13.82 -16.88
N ARG A 333 2.79 -14.58 -15.83
CA ARG A 333 3.36 -15.94 -15.94
C ARG A 333 2.39 -16.91 -16.61
N ALA A 334 1.10 -16.83 -16.29
CA ALA A 334 0.09 -17.65 -16.96
C ALA A 334 0.03 -17.40 -18.48
N ARG A 335 0.19 -16.14 -18.92
CA ARG A 335 0.24 -15.80 -20.36
C ARG A 335 1.48 -16.34 -21.06
N THR A 336 2.59 -16.54 -20.34
CA THR A 336 3.78 -17.16 -20.92
C THR A 336 3.62 -18.66 -20.99
N GLY A 337 3.01 -19.27 -19.97
CA GLY A 337 2.58 -20.67 -20.02
C GLY A 337 1.67 -20.94 -21.21
N LEU A 338 0.70 -20.06 -21.46
CA LEU A 338 -0.16 -20.16 -22.65
C LEU A 338 0.52 -19.81 -23.98
N ALA A 339 1.61 -19.04 -23.95
CA ALA A 339 2.45 -18.90 -25.14
C ALA A 339 3.22 -20.19 -25.41
N PHE A 340 3.67 -20.86 -24.35
CA PHE A 340 4.35 -22.14 -24.39
C PHE A 340 3.42 -23.26 -24.89
N THR A 341 2.17 -23.33 -24.40
CA THR A 341 1.18 -24.30 -24.89
C THR A 341 0.89 -24.12 -26.37
N ARG A 342 0.78 -22.87 -26.85
CA ARG A 342 0.57 -22.61 -28.28
C ARG A 342 1.77 -23.04 -29.12
N THR A 343 3.00 -22.84 -28.64
CA THR A 343 4.19 -23.34 -29.33
C THR A 343 4.23 -24.87 -29.33
N GLY A 344 3.89 -25.51 -28.22
CA GLY A 344 3.75 -26.97 -28.13
C GLY A 344 2.68 -27.53 -29.06
N ASN A 345 1.51 -26.89 -29.13
CA ASN A 345 0.42 -27.24 -30.04
C ASN A 345 0.85 -27.10 -31.51
N SER A 346 1.60 -26.04 -31.86
CA SER A 346 2.16 -25.92 -33.21
C SER A 346 3.16 -27.04 -33.53
N PHE A 347 4.00 -27.46 -32.57
CA PHE A 347 4.97 -28.54 -32.81
C PHE A 347 4.29 -29.90 -32.94
N ALA A 348 3.36 -30.21 -32.04
CA ALA A 348 2.59 -31.44 -32.09
C ALA A 348 1.72 -31.51 -33.35
N GLY A 349 1.03 -30.42 -33.70
CA GLY A 349 0.22 -30.33 -34.92
C GLY A 349 1.05 -30.53 -36.20
N LEU A 350 2.21 -29.85 -36.31
CA LEU A 350 3.13 -30.06 -37.44
C LEU A 350 3.68 -31.48 -37.49
N GLY A 351 4.07 -32.05 -36.35
CA GLY A 351 4.55 -33.43 -36.27
C GLY A 351 3.50 -34.45 -36.71
N ILE A 352 2.25 -34.31 -36.22
CA ILE A 352 1.12 -35.18 -36.60
C ILE A 352 0.84 -35.06 -38.11
N LEU A 353 0.82 -33.84 -38.64
CA LEU A 353 0.63 -33.60 -40.07
C LEU A 353 1.71 -34.31 -40.90
N LEU A 354 2.98 -34.18 -40.53
CA LEU A 354 4.11 -34.77 -41.25
C LEU A 354 4.12 -36.30 -41.18
N ILE A 355 3.79 -36.90 -40.03
CA ILE A 355 3.68 -38.36 -39.90
C ILE A 355 2.57 -38.92 -40.79
N ARG A 356 1.44 -38.23 -40.87
CA ARG A 356 0.29 -38.72 -41.64
C ARG A 356 0.43 -38.44 -43.15
N GLN A 357 1.17 -37.40 -43.52
CA GLN A 357 1.36 -37.02 -44.93
C GLN A 357 2.38 -37.90 -45.66
N PHE A 358 3.41 -38.36 -44.96
CA PHE A 358 4.54 -39.02 -45.59
C PHE A 358 4.71 -40.48 -45.13
N PRO A 359 5.18 -41.38 -46.00
CA PRO A 359 5.39 -42.79 -45.65
C PRO A 359 6.45 -42.95 -44.55
N PRO A 360 6.36 -44.04 -43.76
CA PRO A 360 7.30 -44.32 -42.68
C PRO A 360 8.73 -44.50 -43.22
N GLY A 361 9.69 -43.85 -42.57
CA GLY A 361 11.12 -43.87 -42.90
C GLY A 361 11.93 -43.24 -41.78
N LEU A 362 13.24 -43.03 -41.93
CA LEU A 362 14.10 -42.50 -40.85
C LEU A 362 13.62 -41.15 -40.25
N TRP A 363 12.89 -40.35 -41.03
CA TRP A 363 12.29 -39.09 -40.60
C TRP A 363 11.14 -39.23 -39.60
N THR A 364 10.53 -40.42 -39.43
CA THR A 364 9.48 -40.63 -38.42
C THR A 364 10.00 -40.45 -37.01
N ILE A 365 11.28 -40.75 -36.74
CA ILE A 365 11.91 -40.51 -35.44
C ILE A 365 11.92 -39.00 -35.14
N PHE A 366 12.27 -38.18 -36.13
CA PHE A 366 12.25 -36.73 -36.00
C PHE A 366 10.83 -36.19 -35.74
N TYR A 367 9.83 -36.67 -36.49
CA TYR A 367 8.44 -36.24 -36.29
C TYR A 367 7.87 -36.71 -34.95
N ALA A 368 8.18 -37.93 -34.52
CA ALA A 368 7.80 -38.43 -33.20
C ALA A 368 8.46 -37.60 -32.07
N GLY A 369 9.73 -37.21 -32.25
CA GLY A 369 10.42 -36.29 -31.35
C GLY A 369 9.76 -34.90 -31.28
N MET A 370 9.30 -34.36 -32.42
CA MET A 370 8.53 -33.12 -32.46
C MET A 370 7.21 -33.23 -31.71
N ILE A 371 6.47 -34.33 -31.89
CA ILE A 371 5.20 -34.57 -31.18
C ILE A 371 5.44 -34.68 -29.68
N LEU A 372 6.44 -35.46 -29.26
CA LEU A 372 6.77 -35.64 -27.84
C LEU A 372 7.18 -34.32 -27.19
N THR A 373 8.06 -33.56 -27.84
CA THR A 373 8.48 -32.23 -27.36
C THR A 373 7.29 -31.29 -27.30
N GLY A 374 6.45 -31.28 -28.34
CA GLY A 374 5.22 -30.47 -28.39
C GLY A 374 4.23 -30.82 -27.27
N LEU A 375 4.07 -32.10 -26.95
CA LEU A 375 3.21 -32.58 -25.87
C LEU A 375 3.75 -32.17 -24.50
N VAL A 376 5.05 -32.31 -24.26
CA VAL A 376 5.70 -31.85 -23.02
C VAL A 376 5.50 -30.34 -22.84
N MET A 377 5.72 -29.56 -23.90
CA MET A 377 5.49 -28.11 -23.88
C MET A 377 4.02 -27.75 -23.62
N PHE A 378 3.10 -28.52 -24.19
CA PHE A 378 1.66 -28.35 -23.98
C PHE A 378 1.27 -28.59 -22.51
N LEU A 379 1.71 -29.71 -21.93
CA LEU A 379 1.39 -30.07 -20.55
C LEU A 379 2.02 -29.10 -19.54
N GLU A 380 3.29 -28.73 -19.74
CA GLU A 380 3.96 -27.76 -18.87
C GLU A 380 3.31 -26.38 -18.95
N GLY A 381 2.99 -25.90 -20.15
CA GLY A 381 2.31 -24.62 -20.32
C GLY A 381 0.91 -24.61 -19.70
N ALA A 382 0.19 -25.73 -19.77
CA ALA A 382 -1.14 -25.90 -19.18
C ALA A 382 -1.06 -25.94 -17.64
N ARG A 383 0.01 -26.48 -17.06
CA ARG A 383 0.25 -26.42 -15.61
C ARG A 383 0.30 -24.98 -15.10
N TRP A 384 0.87 -24.05 -15.87
CA TRP A 384 0.96 -22.63 -15.49
C TRP A 384 -0.36 -21.85 -15.66
N TYR A 385 -1.34 -22.42 -16.37
CA TYR A 385 -2.67 -21.81 -16.54
C TYR A 385 -3.45 -21.77 -15.23
N PHE A 386 -3.49 -22.87 -14.46
CA PHE A 386 -4.32 -22.97 -13.25
C PHE A 386 -3.95 -21.93 -12.16
N PRO A 387 -2.67 -21.72 -11.81
CA PRO A 387 -2.28 -20.68 -10.85
C PRO A 387 -2.65 -19.27 -11.33
N GLY A 388 -2.54 -19.01 -12.63
CA GLY A 388 -2.96 -17.76 -13.25
C GLY A 388 -4.45 -17.50 -13.16
N ARG A 389 -5.25 -18.55 -13.43
CA ARG A 389 -6.71 -18.49 -13.37
C ARG A 389 -7.19 -18.25 -11.95
N ARG A 390 -6.61 -18.97 -10.97
CA ARG A 390 -6.88 -18.77 -9.53
C ARG A 390 -6.54 -17.34 -9.12
N ALA A 391 -5.35 -16.83 -9.48
CA ALA A 391 -4.95 -15.45 -9.19
C ALA A 391 -5.91 -14.40 -9.80
N GLY A 392 -6.45 -14.63 -11.00
CA GLY A 392 -7.45 -13.76 -11.62
C GLY A 392 -8.76 -13.72 -10.84
N LEU A 393 -9.27 -14.88 -10.42
CA LEU A 393 -10.48 -14.98 -9.61
C LEU A 393 -10.31 -14.37 -8.22
N GLU A 394 -9.22 -14.71 -7.53
CA GLU A 394 -8.89 -14.16 -6.22
C GLU A 394 -8.74 -12.63 -6.29
N SER A 395 -8.05 -12.10 -7.30
CA SER A 395 -7.92 -10.65 -7.48
C SER A 395 -9.26 -9.93 -7.63
N SER A 396 -10.20 -10.52 -8.38
CA SER A 396 -11.53 -9.94 -8.57
C SER A 396 -12.35 -9.98 -7.29
N LYS A 397 -12.27 -11.08 -6.53
CA LYS A 397 -12.93 -11.20 -5.22
C LYS A 397 -12.38 -10.19 -4.24
N THR A 398 -11.05 -10.02 -4.17
CA THR A 398 -10.45 -9.06 -3.26
C THR A 398 -10.73 -7.62 -3.65
N ILE A 399 -10.69 -7.25 -4.94
CA ILE A 399 -11.07 -5.90 -5.38
C ILE A 399 -12.51 -5.59 -4.99
N ARG A 400 -13.44 -6.54 -5.22
CA ARG A 400 -14.84 -6.38 -4.83
C ARG A 400 -15.02 -6.24 -3.31
N GLN A 401 -14.32 -7.05 -2.52
CA GLN A 401 -14.33 -6.92 -1.06
C GLN A 401 -13.78 -5.57 -0.57
N ILE A 402 -12.76 -5.02 -1.24
CA ILE A 402 -12.22 -3.70 -0.91
C ILE A 402 -13.21 -2.59 -1.28
N GLU A 403 -13.90 -2.71 -2.42
CA GLU A 403 -14.94 -1.76 -2.84
C GLU A 403 -16.18 -1.82 -1.94
N GLU A 404 -16.53 -3.00 -1.42
CA GLU A 404 -17.63 -3.18 -0.45
C GLU A 404 -17.25 -2.75 0.98
N SER A 405 -15.95 -2.71 1.31
CA SER A 405 -15.48 -2.26 2.62
C SER A 405 -15.59 -0.75 2.78
N THR A 406 -15.86 -0.29 4.01
CA THR A 406 -15.95 1.15 4.31
C THR A 406 -14.63 1.83 3.99
N SER A 407 -14.65 2.74 3.02
CA SER A 407 -13.48 3.53 2.68
C SER A 407 -13.13 4.48 3.83
N ILE A 408 -11.84 4.80 3.96
CA ILE A 408 -11.37 5.88 4.83
C ILE A 408 -12.15 7.16 4.50
N TRP A 409 -12.47 7.40 3.23
CA TRP A 409 -13.17 8.59 2.78
C TRP A 409 -14.65 8.60 3.15
N ASP A 410 -15.33 7.45 3.08
CA ASP A 410 -16.72 7.33 3.54
C ASP A 410 -16.82 7.66 5.04
N PHE A 411 -15.84 7.21 5.82
CA PHE A 411 -15.72 7.58 7.21
C PHE A 411 -15.44 9.07 7.39
N MET A 412 -14.43 9.62 6.69
CA MET A 412 -14.06 11.03 6.83
C MET A 412 -15.24 11.95 6.53
N PHE A 413 -15.99 11.71 5.45
CA PHE A 413 -17.14 12.53 5.09
C PHE A 413 -18.36 12.30 5.99
N ARG A 414 -18.54 11.10 6.58
CA ARG A 414 -19.58 10.83 7.60
C ARG A 414 -19.24 11.35 9.00
N ALA A 415 -17.96 11.44 9.36
CA ALA A 415 -17.53 11.92 10.68
C ALA A 415 -17.82 13.42 10.87
N PHE A 416 -17.95 14.18 9.77
CA PHE A 416 -18.32 15.59 9.82
C PHE A 416 -19.82 15.85 9.96
N SER A 417 -20.69 14.83 9.86
CA SER A 417 -22.15 15.01 9.90
C SER A 417 -22.85 14.62 11.20
N ARG A 418 -22.14 14.03 12.19
CA ARG A 418 -22.70 13.78 13.53
C ARG A 418 -22.60 15.02 14.42
N LEU A 419 -23.75 15.60 14.78
CA LEU A 419 -23.84 16.81 15.63
C LEU A 419 -23.28 16.61 17.05
N ASP A 420 -23.33 15.38 17.60
CA ASP A 420 -22.91 15.10 18.99
C ASP A 420 -21.38 15.01 19.19
N ASP A 421 -20.60 15.06 18.11
CA ASP A 421 -19.13 14.96 18.11
C ASP A 421 -18.46 16.21 17.53
N MET A 422 -19.10 17.38 17.68
CA MET A 422 -18.49 18.66 17.35
C MET A 422 -17.15 18.80 18.11
N PRO A 423 -16.03 19.08 17.42
CA PRO A 423 -14.78 19.35 18.11
C PRO A 423 -14.98 20.54 19.07
N PRO A 424 -14.19 20.66 20.16
CA PRO A 424 -14.10 21.94 20.84
C PRO A 424 -13.80 23.00 19.76
N LYS A 425 -14.54 24.11 19.81
CA LYS A 425 -14.53 25.17 18.79
C LYS A 425 -13.11 25.75 18.68
N LEU A 426 -12.26 25.13 17.86
CA LEU A 426 -10.92 25.62 17.56
C LEU A 426 -11.07 26.78 16.60
N MET A 427 -11.07 28.00 17.16
CA MET A 427 -11.08 29.23 16.39
C MET A 427 -9.77 29.37 15.60
N VAL A 428 -9.79 28.95 14.33
CA VAL A 428 -8.69 29.23 13.41
C VAL A 428 -8.78 30.71 13.01
N LYS A 429 -8.06 31.58 13.73
CA LYS A 429 -7.87 33.00 13.39
C LYS A 429 -6.67 33.14 12.44
N GLY A 430 -6.69 34.13 11.53
CA GLY A 430 -5.63 34.37 10.54
C GLY A 430 -4.23 34.69 11.10
N THR A 431 -4.10 34.84 12.41
CA THR A 431 -2.84 35.03 13.14
C THR A 431 -2.10 33.73 13.46
N HIS A 432 -2.71 32.56 13.23
CA HIS A 432 -2.04 31.28 13.41
C HIS A 432 -1.03 31.07 12.26
N ALA A 433 0.26 30.96 12.60
CA ALA A 433 1.30 30.57 11.64
C ALA A 433 0.89 29.30 10.87
N PRO A 434 1.36 29.10 9.62
CA PRO A 434 1.08 27.90 8.84
C PRO A 434 1.68 26.67 9.55
N GLY A 435 0.90 26.11 10.47
CA GLY A 435 1.35 25.10 11.40
C GLY A 435 0.16 24.21 11.74
N ILE A 436 0.40 22.91 11.69
CA ILE A 436 -0.54 21.86 12.10
C ILE A 436 -1.72 21.64 11.14
N TRP A 437 -2.58 22.64 10.85
CA TRP A 437 -3.69 22.48 9.88
C TRP A 437 -3.18 22.31 8.43
N GLY A 438 -2.09 23.00 8.08
CA GLY A 438 -1.38 22.75 6.82
C GLY A 438 -0.73 21.37 6.75
N THR A 439 -0.28 20.82 7.89
CA THR A 439 0.43 19.52 7.92
C THR A 439 -0.49 18.30 7.99
N THR A 440 -1.64 18.40 8.67
CA THR A 440 -2.72 17.40 8.58
C THR A 440 -3.35 17.45 7.19
N GLY A 441 -3.54 18.65 6.62
CA GLY A 441 -3.92 18.84 5.23
C GLY A 441 -2.95 18.16 4.27
N LEU A 442 -1.65 18.35 4.43
CA LEU A 442 -0.62 17.68 3.62
C LEU A 442 -0.60 16.15 3.84
N ALA A 443 -0.83 15.68 5.06
CA ALA A 443 -0.94 14.25 5.34
C ALA A 443 -2.17 13.63 4.66
N LEU A 444 -3.30 14.34 4.67
CA LEU A 444 -4.53 14.00 3.97
C LEU A 444 -4.33 14.02 2.46
N GLU A 445 -3.65 15.03 1.91
CA GLU A 445 -3.36 15.09 0.48
C GLU A 445 -2.48 13.90 0.05
N ARG A 446 -1.47 13.55 0.86
CA ARG A 446 -0.63 12.38 0.61
C ARG A 446 -1.42 11.06 0.68
N THR A 447 -2.43 10.95 1.55
CA THR A 447 -3.30 9.76 1.59
C THR A 447 -4.23 9.73 0.38
N LEU A 448 -4.78 10.87 -0.02
CA LEU A 448 -5.62 11.02 -1.22
C LEU A 448 -4.85 10.66 -2.49
N LEU A 449 -3.62 11.16 -2.64
CA LEU A 449 -2.74 10.79 -3.74
C LEU A 449 -2.34 9.30 -3.69
N ALA A 450 -2.25 8.69 -2.51
CA ALA A 450 -2.06 7.24 -2.40
C ALA A 450 -3.30 6.47 -2.89
N GLU A 451 -4.50 6.90 -2.49
CA GLU A 451 -5.77 6.30 -2.94
C GLU A 451 -5.94 6.40 -4.46
N ARG A 452 -5.69 7.58 -5.04
CA ARG A 452 -5.72 7.75 -6.51
C ARG A 452 -4.79 6.76 -7.22
N ARG A 453 -3.61 6.46 -6.65
CA ARG A 453 -2.69 5.44 -7.18
C ARG A 453 -3.24 4.02 -7.01
N ASN A 454 -3.99 3.75 -5.94
CA ASN A 454 -4.66 2.46 -5.69
C ASN A 454 -5.79 2.23 -6.69
N VAL A 455 -6.65 3.20 -6.92
CA VAL A 455 -7.70 3.15 -7.97
C VAL A 455 -7.08 2.81 -9.32
N LYS A 456 -6.02 3.52 -9.74
CA LYS A 456 -5.27 3.20 -10.96
C LYS A 456 -4.61 1.81 -10.92
N SER A 457 -4.23 1.29 -9.76
CA SER A 457 -3.66 -0.05 -9.59
C SER A 457 -4.71 -1.15 -9.71
N ARG A 458 -5.91 -0.97 -9.14
CA ARG A 458 -7.07 -1.86 -9.28
C ARG A 458 -7.46 -1.97 -10.76
N LEU A 459 -7.63 -0.82 -11.44
CA LEU A 459 -7.88 -0.79 -12.88
C LEU A 459 -6.80 -1.49 -13.72
N ARG A 460 -5.51 -1.29 -13.41
CA ARG A 460 -4.43 -2.02 -14.11
C ARG A 460 -4.50 -3.53 -13.91
N THR A 461 -5.08 -3.98 -12.79
CA THR A 461 -5.25 -5.40 -12.46
C THR A 461 -6.47 -5.98 -13.18
N THR A 462 -7.59 -5.26 -13.23
CA THR A 462 -8.74 -5.65 -14.08
C THR A 462 -8.35 -5.69 -15.57
N MET A 463 -7.54 -4.74 -16.03
CA MET A 463 -6.95 -4.76 -17.39
C MET A 463 -5.95 -5.90 -17.61
N ALA A 464 -5.23 -6.32 -16.56
CA ALA A 464 -4.39 -7.51 -16.66
C ALA A 464 -5.25 -8.77 -16.85
N ARG A 465 -6.37 -8.88 -16.14
CA ARG A 465 -7.37 -9.96 -16.28
C ARG A 465 -7.98 -9.99 -17.69
N SER A 466 -8.32 -8.83 -18.25
CA SER A 466 -8.76 -8.71 -19.65
C SER A 466 -7.71 -9.28 -20.62
N ARG A 467 -6.44 -8.87 -20.47
CA ARG A 467 -5.33 -9.35 -21.32
C ARG A 467 -5.03 -10.84 -21.14
N THR A 468 -5.26 -11.43 -19.97
CA THR A 468 -5.18 -12.89 -19.80
C THR A 468 -6.34 -13.58 -20.51
N GLY A 469 -7.56 -13.04 -20.45
CA GLY A 469 -8.72 -13.54 -21.19
C GLY A 469 -8.48 -13.58 -22.71
N LEU A 470 -7.91 -12.51 -23.28
CA LEU A 470 -7.49 -12.49 -24.70
C LEU A 470 -6.43 -13.56 -25.03
N SER A 471 -5.55 -13.89 -24.08
CA SER A 471 -4.60 -14.99 -24.25
C SER A 471 -5.28 -16.36 -24.21
N PHE A 472 -6.38 -16.50 -23.47
CA PHE A 472 -7.20 -17.73 -23.46
C PHE A 472 -7.88 -17.90 -24.81
N ILE A 473 -8.51 -16.85 -25.32
CA ILE A 473 -9.12 -16.83 -26.66
C ILE A 473 -8.09 -17.23 -27.71
N ARG A 474 -6.92 -16.60 -27.73
CA ARG A 474 -5.86 -16.91 -28.71
C ARG A 474 -5.31 -18.34 -28.61
N THR A 475 -5.33 -18.93 -27.43
CA THR A 475 -4.91 -20.33 -27.23
C THR A 475 -6.02 -21.27 -27.67
N GLY A 476 -7.26 -20.98 -27.30
CA GLY A 476 -8.44 -21.71 -27.73
C GLY A 476 -8.61 -21.71 -29.25
N THR A 477 -8.40 -20.57 -29.92
CA THR A 477 -8.44 -20.49 -31.39
C THR A 477 -7.33 -21.31 -32.04
N SER A 478 -6.13 -21.33 -31.47
CA SER A 478 -5.02 -22.14 -31.98
C SER A 478 -5.26 -23.64 -31.84
N ILE A 479 -5.85 -24.07 -30.72
CA ILE A 479 -6.21 -25.48 -30.51
C ILE A 479 -7.34 -25.82 -31.50
N PHE A 480 -8.42 -25.04 -31.50
CA PHE A 480 -9.55 -25.23 -32.41
C PHE A 480 -9.12 -25.31 -33.88
N SER A 481 -8.23 -24.42 -34.34
CA SER A 481 -7.74 -24.42 -35.73
C SER A 481 -6.94 -25.67 -36.08
N VAL A 482 -6.16 -26.22 -35.13
CA VAL A 482 -5.41 -27.47 -35.37
C VAL A 482 -6.38 -28.64 -35.50
N GLY A 483 -7.38 -28.74 -34.62
CA GLY A 483 -8.40 -29.80 -34.69
C GLY A 483 -9.22 -29.73 -35.97
N LEU A 484 -9.65 -28.52 -36.36
CA LEU A 484 -10.37 -28.30 -37.61
C LEU A 484 -9.51 -28.64 -38.84
N GLY A 485 -8.22 -28.26 -38.82
CA GLY A 485 -7.29 -28.55 -39.92
C GLY A 485 -7.03 -30.04 -40.10
N LEU A 486 -6.86 -30.78 -39.00
CA LEU A 486 -6.70 -32.24 -39.04
C LEU A 486 -7.97 -32.93 -39.54
N LEU A 487 -9.14 -32.50 -39.06
CA LEU A 487 -10.43 -33.04 -39.49
C LEU A 487 -10.68 -32.79 -40.98
N PHE A 488 -10.43 -31.57 -41.47
CA PHE A 488 -10.65 -31.20 -42.87
C PHE A 488 -9.72 -31.95 -43.83
N TYR A 489 -8.45 -32.10 -43.44
CA TYR A 489 -7.45 -32.71 -44.32
C TYR A 489 -7.54 -34.25 -44.38
N PHE A 490 -7.83 -34.91 -43.26
CA PHE A 490 -7.87 -36.39 -43.20
C PHE A 490 -9.28 -36.98 -43.27
N GLY A 491 -10.32 -36.16 -43.16
CA GLY A 491 -11.70 -36.58 -43.26
C GLY A 491 -12.16 -37.50 -42.12
N TRP A 492 -13.26 -38.21 -42.36
CA TRP A 492 -14.01 -38.93 -41.31
C TRP A 492 -13.69 -40.44 -41.23
N GLY A 493 -12.66 -40.90 -41.93
CA GLY A 493 -12.42 -42.32 -42.18
C GLY A 493 -12.06 -43.14 -40.93
N ASN A 494 -11.56 -42.52 -39.85
CA ASN A 494 -11.18 -43.22 -38.63
C ASN A 494 -11.83 -42.57 -37.40
N ILE A 495 -12.69 -43.34 -36.73
CA ILE A 495 -13.50 -42.93 -35.58
C ILE A 495 -12.64 -42.41 -34.41
N LEU A 496 -11.46 -43.01 -34.17
CA LEU A 496 -10.59 -42.59 -33.07
C LEU A 496 -9.97 -41.22 -33.33
N TRP A 497 -9.59 -40.95 -34.58
CA TRP A 497 -9.01 -39.66 -34.97
C TRP A 497 -10.05 -38.56 -35.04
N THR A 498 -11.25 -38.86 -35.54
CA THR A 498 -12.35 -37.88 -35.55
C THR A 498 -12.75 -37.51 -34.11
N LEU A 499 -12.87 -38.49 -33.21
CA LEU A 499 -13.18 -38.23 -31.81
C LEU A 499 -12.10 -37.34 -31.15
N PHE A 500 -10.82 -37.61 -31.43
CA PHE A 500 -9.71 -36.79 -30.95
C PHE A 500 -9.80 -35.35 -31.47
N ASP A 501 -10.05 -35.16 -32.76
CA ASP A 501 -10.16 -33.83 -33.38
C ASP A 501 -11.36 -33.05 -32.82
N PHE A 502 -12.50 -33.72 -32.60
CA PHE A 502 -13.67 -33.14 -31.93
C PHE A 502 -13.39 -32.72 -30.49
N LEU A 503 -12.68 -33.54 -29.72
CA LEU A 503 -12.31 -33.22 -28.34
C LEU A 503 -11.39 -31.99 -28.30
N LEU A 504 -10.46 -31.92 -29.25
CA LEU A 504 -9.54 -30.79 -29.41
C LEU A 504 -10.29 -29.50 -29.78
N MET A 505 -11.27 -29.58 -30.70
CA MET A 505 -12.17 -28.46 -31.02
C MET A 505 -13.00 -28.02 -29.81
N LEU A 506 -13.59 -28.95 -29.06
CA LEU A 506 -14.39 -28.64 -27.87
C LEU A 506 -13.54 -27.94 -26.80
N ALA A 507 -12.33 -28.44 -26.54
CA ALA A 507 -11.39 -27.81 -25.61
C ALA A 507 -11.02 -26.39 -26.04
N GLY A 508 -10.83 -26.16 -27.35
CA GLY A 508 -10.60 -24.83 -27.91
C GLY A 508 -11.78 -23.88 -27.68
N LEU A 509 -13.00 -24.35 -27.90
CA LEU A 509 -14.22 -23.56 -27.71
C LEU A 509 -14.46 -23.18 -26.24
N LEU A 510 -14.23 -24.11 -25.30
CA LEU A 510 -14.31 -23.85 -23.87
C LEU A 510 -13.34 -22.74 -23.42
N LEU A 511 -12.10 -22.75 -23.94
CA LEU A 511 -11.11 -21.70 -23.64
C LEU A 511 -11.51 -20.33 -24.23
N ILE A 512 -12.14 -20.32 -25.41
CA ILE A 512 -12.66 -19.08 -26.01
C ILE A 512 -13.78 -18.51 -25.14
N ALA A 513 -14.73 -19.34 -24.70
CA ALA A 513 -15.83 -18.92 -23.84
C ALA A 513 -15.34 -18.37 -22.48
N ASP A 514 -14.41 -19.06 -21.81
CA ASP A 514 -13.80 -18.58 -20.55
C ASP A 514 -13.04 -17.25 -20.76
N GLY A 515 -12.32 -17.12 -21.88
CA GLY A 515 -11.61 -15.89 -22.24
C GLY A 515 -12.53 -14.71 -22.52
N LEU A 516 -13.66 -14.93 -23.21
CA LEU A 516 -14.68 -13.91 -23.48
C LEU A 516 -15.34 -13.43 -22.19
N TYR A 517 -15.68 -14.35 -21.28
CA TYR A 517 -16.25 -14.00 -19.97
C TYR A 517 -15.34 -13.04 -19.20
N TRP A 518 -14.02 -13.30 -19.20
CA TRP A 518 -13.04 -12.44 -18.54
C TRP A 518 -12.89 -11.08 -19.21
N HIS A 519 -12.89 -11.05 -20.54
CA HIS A 519 -12.73 -9.82 -21.30
C HIS A 519 -13.93 -8.89 -21.14
N ILE A 520 -15.15 -9.42 -21.30
CA ILE A 520 -16.39 -8.64 -21.20
C ILE A 520 -16.57 -8.07 -19.79
N SER A 521 -16.32 -8.89 -18.76
CA SER A 521 -16.43 -8.44 -17.36
C SER A 521 -15.48 -7.29 -17.07
N ALA A 522 -14.24 -7.36 -17.56
CA ALA A 522 -13.25 -6.29 -17.33
C ALA A 522 -13.57 -5.01 -18.12
N GLU A 523 -14.10 -5.12 -19.34
CA GLU A 523 -14.46 -3.96 -20.16
C GLU A 523 -15.68 -3.23 -19.57
N ARG A 524 -16.63 -3.95 -18.95
CA ARG A 524 -17.72 -3.33 -18.19
C ARG A 524 -17.19 -2.46 -17.04
N THR A 525 -16.26 -2.98 -16.25
CA THR A 525 -15.63 -2.21 -15.15
C THR A 525 -14.86 -0.99 -15.66
N LYS A 526 -14.18 -1.10 -16.81
CA LYS A 526 -13.50 0.05 -17.45
C LYS A 526 -14.49 1.17 -17.77
N ARG A 527 -15.63 0.83 -18.37
CA ARG A 527 -16.66 1.80 -18.78
C ARG A 527 -17.28 2.57 -17.61
N GLN A 528 -17.28 1.98 -16.41
CA GLN A 528 -17.78 2.62 -15.20
C GLN A 528 -16.82 3.66 -14.61
N LEU A 529 -15.55 3.70 -15.05
CA LEU A 529 -14.54 4.59 -14.48
C LEU A 529 -14.32 5.82 -15.38
N PRO A 530 -14.60 7.05 -14.90
CA PRO A 530 -14.52 8.27 -15.70
C PRO A 530 -13.09 8.59 -16.18
N TYR A 531 -12.07 8.16 -15.43
CA TYR A 531 -10.65 8.33 -15.76
C TYR A 531 -10.20 7.74 -17.11
N CYS A 532 -11.01 6.90 -17.76
CA CYS A 532 -10.68 6.30 -19.05
C CYS A 532 -11.21 7.10 -20.25
N PHE A 533 -12.00 8.14 -20.02
CA PHE A 533 -12.73 8.88 -21.05
C PHE A 533 -12.49 10.39 -21.04
N GLU A 534 -11.86 10.95 -19.99
CA GLU A 534 -11.60 12.39 -19.87
C GLU A 534 -10.39 12.92 -20.67
N ASP A 535 -9.64 12.05 -21.35
CA ASP A 535 -8.56 12.44 -22.29
C ASP A 535 -9.00 12.38 -23.78
N LEU A 536 -10.31 12.46 -24.07
CA LEU A 536 -10.88 12.49 -25.44
C LEU A 536 -11.51 13.84 -25.78
#